data_AF-A0A9E7JEE9-F1
#
_entry.id   AF-A0A9E7JEE9-F1
#
_cell.length_a   1.000
_cell.length_b   1.000
_cell.length_c   1.000
_cell.angle_alpha   90.00
_cell.angle_beta   90.00
_cell.angle_gamma   90.00
#
_symmetry.space_group_name_H-M   'P 1'
#
loop_
_entity.id
_entity.type
_entity.pdbx_description
1 polymer ?
#
loop_
_entity_poly.entity_id
_entity_poly.type
_entity_poly.pdbx_seq_one_letter_code
_entity_poly.pdbx_strand_id
1 'polypeptide(L)'
;MTEREREENTTSGDRKEIEMVSVVRGLLKVVNEKGVGGFIKHLREEGYTKCLLDGNLLQTKLHNIGATLVGVDKFGNQYYEKLDVQYGRHRWVEYAEKGRYNASQVPPEWHGWLHYVTDHTGDELLMLKPKRYGAEHRENFSGEGDAYIYHSKGHALNPGQRDWTRYQPWQPAKS
;
A
#
# COMPACT_ATOMS: atom_id res chain seq x y z
N MET A 1 -29.73 -24.22 25.87
CA MET A 1 -29.51 -24.22 24.42
C MET A 1 -30.88 -24.17 23.77
N THR A 2 -31.31 -22.97 23.40
CA THR A 2 -32.67 -22.68 22.91
C THR A 2 -32.77 -23.02 21.42
N GLU A 3 -33.94 -23.45 20.94
CA GLU A 3 -34.14 -23.88 19.54
C GLU A 3 -33.74 -22.82 18.51
N ARG A 4 -33.85 -21.53 18.87
CA ARG A 4 -33.39 -20.39 18.05
C ARG A 4 -31.89 -20.40 17.76
N GLU A 5 -31.05 -20.84 18.70
CA GLU A 5 -29.60 -20.91 18.50
C GLU A 5 -29.19 -22.07 17.57
N ARG A 6 -30.04 -23.11 17.44
CA ARG A 6 -29.80 -24.19 16.47
C ARG A 6 -30.14 -23.73 15.05
N GLU A 7 -31.24 -23.01 14.86
CA GLU A 7 -31.67 -22.53 13.53
C GLU A 7 -30.73 -21.44 12.97
N GLU A 8 -30.22 -20.54 13.81
CA GLU A 8 -29.24 -19.54 13.36
C GLU A 8 -27.89 -20.19 12.95
N ASN A 9 -27.45 -21.23 13.65
CA ASN A 9 -26.23 -21.95 13.32
C ASN A 9 -26.36 -22.79 12.03
N THR A 10 -27.52 -23.40 11.77
CA THR A 10 -27.77 -24.12 10.50
C THR A 10 -27.85 -23.16 9.31
N THR A 11 -28.51 -22.02 9.47
CA THR A 11 -28.64 -21.01 8.40
C THR A 11 -27.30 -20.32 8.09
N SER A 12 -26.46 -20.12 9.12
CA SER A 12 -25.08 -19.62 8.98
C SER A 12 -24.16 -20.65 8.29
N GLY A 13 -24.35 -21.93 8.56
CA GLY A 13 -23.66 -23.04 7.89
C GLY A 13 -23.97 -23.09 6.39
N ASP A 14 -25.26 -23.08 6.03
CA ASP A 14 -25.72 -23.11 4.64
C ASP A 14 -25.26 -21.88 3.85
N ARG A 15 -25.27 -20.67 4.46
CA ARG A 15 -24.73 -19.46 3.80
C ARG A 15 -23.25 -19.59 3.47
N LYS A 16 -22.45 -20.15 4.38
CA LYS A 16 -21.01 -20.35 4.15
C LYS A 16 -20.74 -21.38 3.08
N GLU A 17 -21.54 -22.44 3.00
CA GLU A 17 -21.45 -23.43 1.92
C GLU A 17 -21.83 -22.84 0.56
N ILE A 18 -22.91 -22.06 0.50
CA ILE A 18 -23.35 -21.41 -0.74
C ILE A 18 -22.31 -20.39 -1.22
N GLU A 19 -21.73 -19.59 -0.31
CA GLU A 19 -20.63 -18.67 -0.62
C GLU A 19 -19.41 -19.41 -1.16
N MET A 20 -18.96 -20.46 -0.46
CA MET A 20 -17.85 -21.32 -0.88
C MET A 20 -18.10 -21.96 -2.25
N VAL A 21 -19.29 -22.51 -2.50
CA VAL A 21 -19.64 -23.11 -3.80
C VAL A 21 -19.68 -22.06 -4.90
N SER A 22 -20.12 -20.83 -4.62
CA SER A 22 -20.10 -19.73 -5.59
C SER A 22 -18.67 -19.32 -5.94
N VAL A 23 -17.78 -19.25 -4.95
CA VAL A 23 -16.35 -18.94 -5.13
C VAL A 23 -15.66 -20.06 -5.91
N VAL A 24 -15.95 -21.33 -5.60
CA VAL A 24 -15.44 -22.49 -6.33
C VAL A 24 -15.94 -22.51 -7.77
N ARG A 25 -17.22 -22.20 -8.01
CA ARG A 25 -17.77 -22.08 -9.37
C ARG A 25 -17.18 -20.89 -10.12
N GLY A 26 -16.91 -19.78 -9.44
CA GLY A 26 -16.19 -18.63 -10.00
C GLY A 26 -14.77 -18.99 -10.40
N LEU A 27 -14.04 -19.70 -9.53
CA LEU A 27 -12.69 -20.23 -9.80
C LEU A 27 -12.69 -21.19 -11.00
N LEU A 28 -13.63 -22.13 -11.04
CA LEU A 28 -13.80 -23.06 -12.17
C LEU A 28 -14.11 -22.32 -13.48
N LYS A 29 -14.96 -21.29 -13.42
CA LYS A 29 -15.31 -20.48 -14.59
C LYS A 29 -14.10 -19.68 -15.09
N VAL A 30 -13.30 -19.12 -14.19
CA VAL A 30 -12.06 -18.39 -14.53
C VAL A 30 -11.01 -19.32 -15.13
N VAL A 31 -10.86 -20.54 -14.60
CA VAL A 31 -9.96 -21.56 -15.17
C VAL A 31 -10.44 -21.99 -16.56
N ASN A 32 -11.76 -22.07 -16.78
CA ASN A 32 -12.33 -22.45 -18.07
C ASN A 32 -12.24 -21.32 -19.12
N GLU A 33 -12.38 -20.06 -18.72
CA GLU A 33 -12.33 -18.89 -19.63
C GLU A 33 -10.89 -18.45 -19.98
N LYS A 34 -9.95 -18.53 -19.04
CA LYS A 34 -8.55 -18.07 -19.22
C LYS A 34 -7.52 -19.21 -19.35
N GLY A 35 -7.95 -20.45 -19.16
CA GLY A 35 -7.08 -21.62 -19.11
C GLY A 35 -6.20 -21.68 -17.85
N VAL A 36 -5.69 -22.86 -17.53
CA VAL A 36 -4.80 -23.10 -16.36
C VAL A 36 -3.56 -22.19 -16.41
N GLY A 37 -3.00 -21.95 -17.60
CA GLY A 37 -1.87 -21.04 -17.79
C GLY A 37 -2.21 -19.57 -17.48
N GLY A 38 -3.40 -19.10 -17.89
CA GLY A 38 -3.87 -17.76 -17.57
C GLY A 38 -4.16 -17.57 -16.08
N PHE A 39 -4.66 -18.61 -15.42
CA PHE A 39 -4.85 -18.62 -13.97
C PHE A 39 -3.53 -18.58 -13.20
N ILE A 40 -2.53 -19.37 -13.58
CA ILE A 40 -1.19 -19.32 -12.97
C ILE A 40 -0.54 -17.94 -13.19
N LYS A 41 -0.71 -17.36 -14.40
CA LYS A 41 -0.24 -16.01 -14.70
C LYS A 41 -0.92 -14.97 -13.81
N HIS A 42 -2.24 -15.06 -13.63
CA HIS A 42 -3.00 -14.19 -12.74
C HIS A 42 -2.52 -14.27 -11.28
N LEU A 43 -2.34 -15.48 -10.75
CA LEU A 43 -1.81 -15.68 -9.40
C LEU A 43 -0.40 -15.11 -9.24
N ARG A 44 0.43 -15.19 -10.28
CA ARG A 44 1.76 -14.57 -10.29
C ARG A 44 1.67 -13.05 -10.31
N GLU A 45 0.78 -12.48 -11.12
CA GLU A 45 0.57 -11.03 -11.26
C GLU A 45 0.01 -10.40 -9.97
N GLU A 46 -0.95 -11.04 -9.32
CA GLU A 46 -1.49 -10.60 -8.02
C GLU A 46 -0.52 -10.79 -6.85
N GLY A 47 0.63 -11.44 -7.09
CA GLY A 47 1.69 -11.64 -6.11
C GLY A 47 1.50 -12.83 -5.17
N TYR A 48 0.50 -13.69 -5.41
CA TYR A 48 0.28 -14.89 -4.58
C TYR A 48 1.49 -15.84 -4.63
N THR A 49 2.23 -15.87 -5.74
CA THR A 49 3.47 -16.66 -5.81
C THR A 49 4.59 -16.11 -4.91
N LYS A 50 4.63 -14.79 -4.68
CA LYS A 50 5.63 -14.17 -3.79
C LYS A 50 5.29 -14.36 -2.31
N CYS A 51 4.01 -14.53 -1.97
CA CYS A 51 3.55 -14.82 -0.61
C CYS A 51 4.18 -16.10 -0.03
N LEU A 52 4.56 -17.06 -0.87
CA LEU A 52 5.18 -18.30 -0.40
C LEU A 52 6.58 -18.08 0.18
N LEU A 53 7.29 -17.05 -0.29
CA LEU A 53 8.63 -16.70 0.19
C LEU A 53 8.59 -15.53 1.18
N ASP A 54 7.55 -14.68 1.11
CA ASP A 54 7.35 -13.56 2.03
C ASP A 54 6.17 -13.81 2.98
N GLY A 55 6.50 -14.11 4.24
CA GLY A 55 5.52 -14.37 5.30
C GLY A 55 4.64 -13.17 5.64
N ASN A 56 5.16 -11.95 5.53
CA ASN A 56 4.37 -10.75 5.82
C ASN A 56 3.26 -10.56 4.79
N LEU A 57 3.59 -10.75 3.51
CA LEU A 57 2.61 -10.66 2.44
C LEU A 57 1.53 -11.75 2.57
N LEU A 58 1.92 -12.97 2.95
CA LEU A 58 0.97 -14.04 3.26
C LEU A 58 0.02 -13.64 4.39
N GLN A 59 0.55 -13.07 5.46
CA GLN A 59 -0.26 -12.58 6.59
C GLN A 59 -1.26 -11.51 6.13
N THR A 60 -0.84 -10.54 5.32
CA THR A 60 -1.75 -9.51 4.77
C THR A 60 -2.83 -10.13 3.89
N LYS A 61 -2.47 -11.08 3.02
CA LYS A 61 -3.46 -11.78 2.18
C LYS A 61 -4.47 -12.58 3.00
N LEU A 62 -4.07 -13.15 4.15
CA LEU A 62 -5.01 -13.77 5.10
C LEU A 62 -5.92 -12.74 5.77
N HIS A 63 -5.39 -11.58 6.16
CA HIS A 63 -6.18 -10.50 6.74
C HIS A 63 -7.24 -9.97 5.77
N ASN A 64 -6.93 -9.93 4.47
CA ASN A 64 -7.86 -9.50 3.44
C ASN A 64 -9.10 -10.40 3.33
N ILE A 65 -9.06 -11.64 3.82
CA ILE A 65 -10.22 -12.53 3.81
C ILE A 65 -11.28 -11.98 4.78
N GLY A 66 -12.37 -11.48 4.19
CA GLY A 66 -13.46 -10.82 4.91
C GLY A 66 -13.13 -9.40 5.37
N ALA A 67 -12.18 -8.72 4.72
CA ALA A 67 -11.96 -7.28 4.89
C ALA A 67 -12.68 -6.48 3.81
N THR A 68 -13.05 -5.24 4.12
CA THR A 68 -13.65 -4.31 3.17
C THR A 68 -12.58 -3.43 2.53
N LEU A 69 -12.58 -3.35 1.20
CA LEU A 69 -11.71 -2.43 0.47
C LEU A 69 -12.28 -1.00 0.60
N VAL A 70 -11.53 -0.11 1.24
CA VAL A 70 -11.93 1.28 1.49
C VAL A 70 -11.57 2.17 0.31
N GLY A 71 -10.37 1.99 -0.25
CA GLY A 71 -9.93 2.77 -1.40
C GLY A 71 -8.59 2.31 -1.95
N VAL A 72 -8.19 2.92 -3.07
CA VAL A 72 -6.95 2.63 -3.78
C VAL A 72 -6.27 3.94 -4.10
N ASP A 73 -5.00 4.08 -3.72
CA ASP A 73 -4.25 5.29 -4.05
C ASP A 73 -3.74 5.31 -5.50
N LYS A 74 -3.18 6.44 -5.90
CA LYS A 74 -2.58 6.64 -7.23
C LYS A 74 -1.40 5.72 -7.55
N PHE A 75 -0.75 5.15 -6.53
CA PHE A 75 0.36 4.20 -6.68
C PHE A 75 -0.15 2.76 -6.79
N GLY A 76 -1.45 2.54 -6.62
CA GLY A 76 -2.10 1.24 -6.64
C GLY A 76 -2.11 0.52 -5.29
N ASN A 77 -1.70 1.17 -4.20
CA ASN A 77 -1.79 0.57 -2.88
C ASN A 77 -3.26 0.50 -2.46
N GLN A 78 -3.66 -0.64 -1.92
CA GLN A 78 -5.04 -0.94 -1.56
C GLN A 78 -5.20 -0.85 -0.05
N TYR A 79 -6.20 -0.10 0.41
CA TYR A 79 -6.44 0.16 1.82
C TYR A 79 -7.67 -0.61 2.29
N TYR A 80 -7.50 -1.39 3.35
CA TYR A 80 -8.52 -2.31 3.86
C TYR A 80 -8.91 -1.96 5.29
N GLU A 81 -10.17 -2.18 5.61
CA GLU A 81 -10.71 -2.08 6.95
C GLU A 81 -11.46 -3.35 7.35
N LYS A 82 -11.39 -3.72 8.64
CA LYS A 82 -12.17 -4.81 9.23
C LYS A 82 -12.46 -4.51 10.69
N LEU A 83 -13.71 -4.20 11.01
CA LEU A 83 -14.10 -3.78 12.37
C LEU A 83 -14.15 -4.93 13.39
N ASP A 84 -14.25 -6.18 12.92
CA ASP A 84 -14.38 -7.37 13.77
C ASP A 84 -13.04 -7.89 14.34
N VAL A 85 -11.94 -7.16 14.17
CA VAL A 85 -10.61 -7.55 14.69
C VAL A 85 -10.15 -6.65 15.82
N GLN A 86 -9.07 -7.06 16.48
CA GLN A 86 -8.44 -6.31 17.56
C GLN A 86 -8.17 -4.85 17.17
N TYR A 87 -8.48 -3.93 18.08
CA TYR A 87 -8.17 -2.51 17.93
C TYR A 87 -6.69 -2.30 17.60
N GLY A 88 -6.41 -1.42 16.63
CA GLY A 88 -5.07 -1.19 16.07
C GLY A 88 -4.71 -2.08 14.87
N ARG A 89 -5.41 -3.21 14.64
CA ARG A 89 -5.18 -4.09 13.46
C ARG A 89 -6.32 -4.05 12.44
N HIS A 90 -7.32 -3.19 12.65
CA HIS A 90 -8.50 -3.11 11.81
C HIS A 90 -8.26 -2.36 10.51
N ARG A 91 -7.23 -1.50 10.42
CA ARG A 91 -6.81 -0.83 9.18
C ARG A 91 -5.42 -1.32 8.77
N TRP A 92 -5.24 -1.63 7.50
CA TRP A 92 -3.94 -1.93 6.92
C TRP A 92 -3.89 -1.57 5.44
N VAL A 93 -2.67 -1.57 4.90
CA VAL A 93 -2.40 -1.32 3.49
C VAL A 93 -1.76 -2.55 2.86
N GLU A 94 -2.22 -2.89 1.66
CA GLU A 94 -1.56 -3.81 0.76
C GLU A 94 -0.86 -3.01 -0.34
N TYR A 95 0.48 -2.98 -0.30
CA TYR A 95 1.28 -2.28 -1.30
C TYR A 95 1.12 -2.88 -2.70
N ALA A 96 1.08 -2.05 -3.74
CA ALA A 96 1.04 -2.53 -5.12
C ALA A 96 2.30 -3.32 -5.48
N GLU A 97 3.47 -2.78 -5.10
CA GLU A 97 4.75 -3.39 -5.38
C GLU A 97 5.07 -4.52 -4.39
N LYS A 98 4.97 -5.76 -4.86
CA LYS A 98 5.21 -6.96 -4.03
C LYS A 98 6.68 -7.34 -3.86
N GLY A 99 7.60 -6.66 -4.54
CA GLY A 99 9.02 -7.01 -4.55
C GLY A 99 9.83 -6.23 -3.53
N ARG A 100 9.63 -4.91 -3.48
CA ARG A 100 10.32 -3.97 -2.59
C ARG A 100 9.30 -2.98 -2.01
N TYR A 101 8.37 -3.48 -1.22
CA TYR A 101 7.45 -2.59 -0.52
C TYR A 101 8.17 -1.85 0.61
N ASN A 102 7.79 -0.58 0.81
CA ASN A 102 8.36 0.26 1.84
C ASN A 102 7.23 1.08 2.51
N ALA A 103 7.29 1.24 3.83
CA ALA A 103 6.33 2.03 4.59
C ALA A 103 6.15 3.48 4.09
N SER A 104 7.22 4.05 3.52
CA SER A 104 7.20 5.41 2.95
C SER A 104 6.45 5.54 1.62
N GLN A 105 5.97 4.46 1.02
CA GLN A 105 5.19 4.50 -0.23
C GLN A 105 3.75 5.01 -0.03
N VAL A 106 3.26 4.99 1.21
CA VAL A 106 1.93 5.51 1.55
C VAL A 106 1.92 7.05 1.40
N PRO A 107 1.04 7.62 0.56
CA PRO A 107 0.94 9.07 0.40
C PRO A 107 0.36 9.73 1.66
N PRO A 108 0.59 11.05 1.85
CA PRO A 108 0.20 11.75 3.08
C PRO A 108 -1.31 11.72 3.34
N GLU A 109 -2.12 11.80 2.28
CA GLU A 109 -3.58 11.65 2.35
C GLU A 109 -4.01 10.32 3.01
N TRP A 110 -3.37 9.20 2.69
CA TRP A 110 -3.71 7.89 3.28
C TRP A 110 -2.98 7.60 4.60
N HIS A 111 -1.84 8.27 4.84
CA HIS A 111 -1.03 8.06 6.03
C HIS A 111 -1.79 8.41 7.32
N GLY A 112 -2.59 9.48 7.32
CA GLY A 112 -3.38 9.88 8.49
C GLY A 112 -4.46 8.86 8.86
N TRP A 113 -5.17 8.35 7.86
CA TRP A 113 -6.22 7.34 8.03
C TRP A 113 -5.66 6.00 8.53
N LEU A 114 -4.54 5.57 7.96
CA LEU A 114 -3.87 4.32 8.30
C LEU A 114 -3.34 4.31 9.75
N HIS A 115 -2.89 5.47 10.26
CA HIS A 115 -2.34 5.62 11.60
C HIS A 115 -3.37 6.05 12.65
N TYR A 116 -4.67 5.97 12.35
CA TYR A 116 -5.75 6.35 13.27
C TYR A 116 -5.67 7.82 13.75
N VAL A 117 -5.06 8.71 12.96
CA VAL A 117 -5.01 10.14 13.27
C VAL A 117 -6.32 10.83 12.89
N THR A 118 -6.96 10.33 11.84
CA THR A 118 -8.22 10.83 11.30
C THR A 118 -9.06 9.67 10.77
N ASP A 119 -10.39 9.84 10.77
CA ASP A 119 -11.32 8.91 10.16
C ASP A 119 -11.66 9.26 8.70
N HIS A 120 -11.23 10.44 8.25
CA HIS A 120 -11.34 10.85 6.84
C HIS A 120 -10.49 9.94 5.95
N THR A 121 -11.10 9.43 4.88
CA THR A 121 -10.40 8.58 3.90
C THR A 121 -9.39 9.40 3.09
N GLY A 122 -8.41 8.73 2.48
CA GLY A 122 -7.42 9.42 1.66
C GLY A 122 -8.04 10.16 0.47
N ASP A 123 -9.14 9.65 -0.08
CA ASP A 123 -9.84 10.29 -1.20
C ASP A 123 -10.50 11.62 -0.79
N GLU A 124 -11.05 11.70 0.42
CA GLU A 124 -11.58 12.96 0.98
C GLU A 124 -10.45 13.98 1.19
N LEU A 125 -9.33 13.55 1.76
CA LEU A 125 -8.19 14.42 2.02
C LEU A 125 -7.48 14.86 0.73
N LEU A 126 -7.51 14.04 -0.31
CA LEU A 126 -6.97 14.40 -1.61
C LEU A 126 -7.69 15.61 -2.22
N MET A 127 -8.99 15.78 -1.95
CA MET A 127 -9.74 16.96 -2.40
C MET A 127 -9.26 18.26 -1.75
N LEU A 128 -8.68 18.16 -0.55
CA LEU A 128 -8.13 19.28 0.21
C LEU A 128 -6.67 19.61 -0.15
N LYS A 129 -6.03 18.80 -1.02
CA LYS A 129 -4.62 18.99 -1.40
C LYS A 129 -4.39 20.37 -2.04
N PRO A 130 -3.41 21.17 -1.57
CA PRO A 130 -3.15 22.50 -2.09
C PRO A 130 -2.61 22.45 -3.53
N LYS A 131 -3.40 22.94 -4.48
CA LYS A 131 -3.08 22.85 -5.92
C LYS A 131 -1.87 23.69 -6.36
N ARG A 132 -1.57 24.78 -5.67
CA ARG A 132 -0.54 25.76 -6.12
C ARG A 132 0.90 25.29 -5.87
N TYR A 133 1.14 24.59 -4.76
CA TYR A 133 2.48 24.23 -4.30
C TYR A 133 2.59 22.77 -3.81
N GLY A 134 1.50 22.01 -3.88
CA GLY A 134 1.49 20.61 -3.47
C GLY A 134 2.41 19.79 -4.36
N ALA A 135 3.54 19.36 -3.80
CA ALA A 135 4.42 18.42 -4.47
C ALA A 135 3.76 17.04 -4.55
N GLU A 136 4.19 16.25 -5.53
CA GLU A 136 3.81 14.84 -5.58
C GLU A 136 4.58 14.04 -4.54
N HIS A 137 3.90 13.04 -3.97
CA HIS A 137 4.49 12.12 -3.01
C HIS A 137 5.66 11.38 -3.66
N ARG A 138 6.76 11.28 -2.93
CA ARG A 138 7.94 10.50 -3.29
C ARG A 138 8.29 9.63 -2.10
N GLU A 139 8.50 8.35 -2.35
CA GLU A 139 9.00 7.44 -1.32
C GLU A 139 10.40 7.83 -0.85
N ASN A 140 10.84 7.22 0.24
CA ASN A 140 12.16 7.48 0.78
C ASN A 140 13.23 6.67 0.03
N PHE A 141 13.98 7.34 -0.84
CA PHE A 141 15.10 6.79 -1.62
C PHE A 141 16.43 6.70 -0.84
N SER A 142 16.39 6.69 0.50
CA SER A 142 17.59 6.56 1.32
C SER A 142 18.32 5.25 0.99
N GLY A 143 19.55 5.35 0.50
CA GLY A 143 20.38 4.20 0.14
C GLY A 143 20.32 3.76 -1.34
N GLU A 144 19.48 4.38 -2.17
CA GLU A 144 19.37 4.05 -3.62
C GLU A 144 20.30 4.88 -4.53
N GLY A 145 21.35 5.45 -3.95
CA GLY A 145 22.41 6.19 -4.65
C GLY A 145 22.33 7.71 -4.49
N ASP A 146 23.48 8.37 -4.63
CA ASP A 146 23.66 9.80 -4.33
C ASP A 146 22.81 10.74 -5.21
N ALA A 147 22.38 10.27 -6.39
CA ALA A 147 21.52 11.05 -7.29
C ALA A 147 20.09 11.22 -6.75
N TYR A 148 19.59 10.28 -5.95
CA TYR A 148 18.23 10.32 -5.41
C TYR A 148 18.18 10.86 -3.98
N ILE A 149 19.27 10.71 -3.24
CA ILE A 149 19.40 11.14 -1.85
C ILE A 149 19.57 12.65 -1.80
N TYR A 150 18.96 13.28 -0.80
CA TYR A 150 19.17 14.70 -0.55
C TYR A 150 20.54 14.94 0.08
N HIS A 151 21.34 15.80 -0.56
CA HIS A 151 22.59 16.32 0.01
C HIS A 151 22.43 17.78 0.42
N SER A 152 22.97 18.14 1.59
CA SER A 152 22.98 19.52 2.06
C SER A 152 23.79 20.43 1.12
N LYS A 153 23.56 21.75 1.19
CA LYS A 153 24.22 22.70 0.27
C LYS A 153 25.74 22.74 0.40
N GLY A 154 26.33 22.31 1.51
CA GLY A 154 27.79 22.26 1.68
C GLY A 154 28.42 20.90 1.37
N HIS A 155 27.62 19.87 1.10
CA HIS A 155 28.09 18.51 0.91
C HIS A 155 28.87 18.38 -0.42
N ALA A 156 29.98 17.65 -0.42
CA ALA A 156 30.86 17.50 -1.59
C ALA A 156 30.18 16.79 -2.78
N LEU A 157 29.23 15.88 -2.50
CA LEU A 157 28.45 15.20 -3.54
C LEU A 157 27.28 16.04 -4.09
N ASN A 158 27.00 17.21 -3.49
CA ASN A 158 25.97 18.10 -4.03
C ASN A 158 26.52 18.82 -5.27
N PRO A 159 25.90 18.69 -6.46
CA PRO A 159 26.38 19.34 -7.67
C PRO A 159 26.39 20.87 -7.57
N GLY A 160 25.57 21.44 -6.67
CA GLY A 160 25.51 22.87 -6.38
C GLY A 160 26.17 23.22 -5.05
N GLN A 161 27.38 22.69 -4.77
CA GLN A 161 28.08 22.96 -3.52
C GLN A 161 28.23 24.47 -3.31
N ARG A 162 27.69 24.93 -2.18
CA ARG A 162 27.61 26.33 -1.81
C ARG A 162 28.83 26.74 -1.00
N ASP A 163 29.44 27.84 -1.43
CA ASP A 163 30.40 28.57 -0.63
C ASP A 163 29.71 29.41 0.46
N TRP A 164 30.26 29.33 1.67
CA TRP A 164 29.74 30.06 2.84
C TRP A 164 30.53 31.34 3.15
N THR A 165 31.43 31.73 2.24
CA THR A 165 32.18 32.99 2.36
C THR A 165 31.21 34.17 2.42
N ARG A 166 31.35 35.01 3.45
CA ARG A 166 30.50 36.19 3.66
C ARG A 166 31.07 37.46 3.03
N TYR A 167 32.29 37.36 2.50
CA TYR A 167 33.01 38.43 1.84
C TYR A 167 33.50 37.93 0.50
N GLN A 168 33.73 38.85 -0.43
CA GLN A 168 34.36 38.56 -1.71
C GLN A 168 35.86 38.87 -1.58
N PRO A 169 36.76 37.88 -1.75
CA PRO A 169 38.19 38.17 -1.74
C PRO A 169 38.54 39.02 -2.96
N TRP A 170 39.49 39.93 -2.78
CA TRP A 170 40.04 40.69 -3.91
C TRP A 170 40.77 39.73 -4.88
N GLN A 171 40.42 39.76 -6.16
CA GLN A 171 41.08 38.97 -7.21
C GLN A 171 41.94 39.89 -8.10
N PRO A 172 43.27 39.72 -8.15
CA PRO A 172 44.13 40.51 -9.02
C PRO A 172 43.85 40.20 -10.50
N ALA A 173 44.02 41.20 -11.38
CA ALA A 173 44.06 40.96 -12.81
C ALA A 173 45.32 40.12 -13.14
N LYS A 174 45.14 38.99 -13.84
CA LYS A 174 46.28 38.20 -14.34
C LYS A 174 46.96 38.99 -15.47
N SER A 175 48.27 39.21 -15.35
CA SER A 175 49.13 39.81 -16.37
C SER A 175 49.40 38.86 -17.53
#